data_AF-A0A835ENY2-F1
#
_entry.id   AF-A0A835ENY2-F1
#
_cell.length_a   1.000
_cell.length_b   1.000
_cell.length_c   1.000
_cell.angle_alpha   90.00
_cell.angle_beta   90.00
_cell.angle_gamma   90.00
#
_symmetry.space_group_name_H-M   'P 1'
#
loop_
_entity.id
_entity.type
_entity.pdbx_description
1 polymer ?
#
loop_
_entity_poly.entity_id
_entity_poly.type
_entity_poly.pdbx_seq_one_letter_code
_entity_poly.pdbx_strand_id
1 'polypeptide(L)'
;MRSHPKPYPAPLLPLPLIVPTGTADTGAALAVRLSTQMKKITSLLYNATIPIPSFSYTSSTTRMASLAVLISLVACAALASGATGVRIELTRLHSSRFVRDAVRRDMHRHSARRLAASSGDTVSAPVSKDTAMGEYLMTLAIGTPPLSYPAIADTGSDLIWTQCAPCSDQCFQQPTPLFNRASSSTFSTVTCDTTPSQLCPYNQTYGLGWTAGVLGVETFTFGSSAADQTRVPGITFGCSLASSSNFDGSSGLVGLGRGSASLVSQLGTGTFSYCLTAFQDTTSSSTLLLGPSASLNDAGVGTTPFVANPTMAPFNTYYYLDLTGISLGTTALSIPADTFSLTADGTGGLIIDSGTTITYLADVAYQQVRAAVLSLVTLPTTDGSETTGLDLCFVLPSSTSEPPDMPSMTLHFNGADMVIPGESYMILDSGLWCLAMQNQLSGFPSILGNYQQQNMHILYDLGQETLSFAPASCSSF
;
A
#
# COMPACT_ATOMS: atom_id res chain seq x y z
N MET A 1 22.55 -12.29 -57.51
CA MET A 1 23.18 -10.97 -57.70
C MET A 1 22.99 -10.18 -56.41
N ARG A 2 24.09 -9.63 -55.88
CA ARG A 2 24.14 -8.81 -54.66
C ARG A 2 23.35 -7.51 -54.86
N SER A 3 22.51 -7.11 -53.90
CA SER A 3 21.94 -5.77 -53.85
C SER A 3 22.46 -5.05 -52.61
N HIS A 4 23.36 -4.08 -52.83
CA HIS A 4 23.81 -3.11 -51.84
C HIS A 4 22.65 -2.17 -51.43
N PRO A 5 22.55 -1.75 -50.16
CA PRO A 5 21.75 -0.59 -49.77
C PRO A 5 22.52 0.72 -50.04
N LYS A 6 21.84 1.70 -50.64
CA LYS A 6 22.31 3.10 -50.75
C LYS A 6 22.16 3.82 -49.41
N PRO A 7 23.05 4.77 -49.06
CA PRO A 7 22.99 5.52 -47.81
C PRO A 7 21.98 6.69 -47.88
N TYR A 8 21.25 6.91 -46.79
CA TYR A 8 20.41 8.10 -46.57
C TYR A 8 21.25 9.30 -46.07
N PRO A 9 20.84 10.55 -46.37
CA PRO A 9 21.64 11.75 -46.15
C PRO A 9 21.59 12.26 -44.70
N ALA A 10 22.68 12.89 -44.27
CA ALA A 10 22.83 13.54 -42.98
C ALA A 10 21.97 14.82 -42.85
N PRO A 11 21.39 15.12 -41.67
CA PRO A 11 20.68 16.37 -41.45
C PRO A 11 21.63 17.54 -41.16
N LEU A 12 21.27 18.68 -41.74
CA LEU A 12 21.95 19.98 -41.71
C LEU A 12 21.82 20.66 -40.34
N LEU A 13 22.95 21.14 -39.81
CA LEU A 13 23.05 22.14 -38.75
C LEU A 13 22.46 23.49 -39.20
N PRO A 14 21.74 24.23 -38.34
CA PRO A 14 21.56 25.66 -38.54
C PRO A 14 22.32 26.51 -37.50
N LEU A 15 22.80 27.65 -38.02
CA LEU A 15 23.14 28.93 -37.38
C LEU A 15 24.63 29.23 -37.13
N PRO A 16 25.02 30.47 -37.50
CA PRO A 16 25.06 31.50 -36.47
C PRO A 16 24.27 32.75 -36.87
N LEU A 17 23.59 33.35 -35.89
CA LEU A 17 23.04 34.70 -35.97
C LEU A 17 23.65 35.52 -34.83
N ILE A 18 24.30 36.61 -35.20
CA ILE A 18 25.05 37.52 -34.34
C ILE A 18 24.17 38.72 -33.98
N VAL A 19 23.91 38.86 -32.66
CA VAL A 19 23.93 40.08 -31.78
C VAL A 19 22.90 41.21 -32.04
N PRO A 20 22.19 41.73 -31.00
CA PRO A 20 22.71 42.87 -30.22
C PRO A 20 22.67 42.72 -28.68
N THR A 21 23.68 43.32 -28.08
CA THR A 21 23.89 43.61 -26.66
C THR A 21 22.81 44.52 -26.06
N GLY A 22 22.28 44.15 -24.89
CA GLY A 22 21.37 44.97 -24.08
C GLY A 22 21.53 44.63 -22.59
N THR A 23 21.81 45.64 -21.80
CA THR A 23 22.23 45.68 -20.40
C THR A 23 21.28 45.02 -19.39
N ALA A 24 21.81 44.14 -18.53
CA ALA A 24 21.16 43.65 -17.31
C ALA A 24 21.89 44.25 -16.09
N ASP A 25 21.28 45.25 -15.46
CA ASP A 25 21.77 45.85 -14.23
C ASP A 25 20.58 46.10 -13.31
N THR A 26 20.28 45.13 -12.43
CA THR A 26 19.46 45.25 -11.20
C THR A 26 19.22 43.84 -10.60
N GLY A 27 20.20 43.36 -9.82
CA GLY A 27 20.07 42.08 -9.09
C GLY A 27 21.18 41.85 -8.05
N ALA A 28 22.36 42.45 -8.25
CA ALA A 28 23.49 42.32 -7.34
C ALA A 28 23.42 43.20 -6.08
N ALA A 29 22.51 44.18 -6.01
CA ALA A 29 22.45 45.14 -4.90
C ALA A 29 21.61 44.66 -3.68
N LEU A 30 20.79 43.61 -3.81
CA LEU A 30 19.95 43.10 -2.72
C LEU A 30 20.65 42.01 -1.88
N ALA A 31 21.52 41.21 -2.50
CA ALA A 31 22.28 40.15 -1.83
C ALA A 31 23.38 40.68 -0.87
N VAL A 32 23.91 41.88 -1.13
CA VAL A 32 24.94 42.50 -0.27
C VAL A 32 24.34 43.14 1.00
N ARG A 33 23.06 43.54 0.99
CA ARG A 33 22.38 44.12 2.17
C ARG A 33 21.92 43.09 3.21
N LEU A 34 21.59 41.87 2.81
CA LEU A 34 21.21 40.79 3.75
C LEU A 34 22.43 40.16 4.47
N SER A 35 23.57 40.04 3.79
CA SER A 35 24.85 39.57 4.37
C SER A 35 25.37 40.48 5.50
N THR A 36 25.10 41.79 5.41
CA THR A 36 25.57 42.79 6.37
C THR A 36 24.66 42.91 7.61
N GLN A 37 23.40 42.49 7.52
CA GLN A 37 22.46 42.45 8.66
C GLN A 37 22.64 41.19 9.52
N MET A 38 22.92 40.03 8.92
CA MET A 38 23.19 38.79 9.68
C MET A 38 24.49 38.87 10.51
N LYS A 39 25.54 39.55 10.02
CA LYS A 39 26.79 39.74 10.79
C LYS A 39 26.65 40.71 11.98
N LYS A 40 25.66 41.61 11.98
CA LYS A 40 25.37 42.50 13.12
C LYS A 40 24.60 41.81 14.25
N ILE A 41 23.80 40.78 13.95
CA ILE A 41 23.08 40.01 14.97
C ILE A 41 24.03 39.03 15.69
N THR A 42 25.01 38.46 14.98
CA THR A 42 26.02 37.57 15.59
C THR A 42 27.02 38.32 16.50
N SER A 43 27.27 39.63 16.29
CA SER A 43 28.16 40.41 17.18
C SER A 43 27.46 41.01 18.40
N LEU A 44 26.12 41.06 18.42
CA LEU A 44 25.33 41.56 19.56
C LEU A 44 25.08 40.48 20.63
N LEU A 45 25.31 39.20 20.31
CA LEU A 45 25.18 38.09 21.27
C LEU A 45 26.51 37.69 21.93
N TYR A 46 27.63 38.34 21.60
CA TYR A 46 28.97 37.97 22.11
C TYR A 46 29.60 38.98 23.09
N ASN A 47 28.94 40.10 23.42
CA ASN A 47 29.52 41.17 24.25
C ASN A 47 28.56 41.76 25.30
N ALA A 48 27.84 40.92 26.03
CA ALA A 48 27.11 41.32 27.24
C ALA A 48 27.81 40.78 28.49
N THR A 49 28.89 41.45 28.92
CA THR A 49 29.44 41.31 30.27
C THR A 49 28.49 41.98 31.27
N ILE A 50 27.76 41.15 32.04
CA ILE A 50 27.04 41.58 33.25
C ILE A 50 28.00 41.41 34.44
N PRO A 51 28.20 42.41 35.32
CA PRO A 51 29.06 42.25 36.48
C PRO A 51 28.33 41.46 37.58
N ILE A 52 28.94 40.37 38.05
CA ILE A 52 28.47 39.64 39.25
C ILE A 52 29.58 39.70 40.31
N PRO A 53 29.26 40.06 41.57
CA PRO A 53 30.24 40.16 42.64
C PRO A 53 30.79 38.78 43.04
N SER A 54 32.04 38.78 43.45
CA SER A 54 32.80 37.62 43.91
C SER A 54 32.18 36.97 45.14
N PHE A 55 31.64 35.76 44.97
CA PHE A 55 31.39 34.82 46.07
C PHE A 55 31.93 33.44 45.70
N SER A 56 32.78 32.91 46.58
CA SER A 56 33.41 31.60 46.49
C SER A 56 32.38 30.50 46.81
N TYR A 57 32.08 29.59 45.87
CA TYR A 57 31.28 28.39 46.16
C TYR A 57 31.67 27.17 45.32
N THR A 58 31.54 26.00 45.94
CA THR A 58 32.12 24.68 45.62
C THR A 58 31.45 23.90 44.47
N SER A 59 32.23 23.05 43.79
CA SER A 59 32.00 22.47 42.45
C SER A 59 30.99 21.31 42.32
N SER A 60 29.83 21.33 43.00
CA SER A 60 28.85 20.21 42.92
C SER A 60 27.50 20.57 42.27
N THR A 61 27.18 21.84 42.05
CA THR A 61 25.83 22.28 41.63
C THR A 61 25.68 22.46 40.12
N THR A 62 26.77 22.68 39.38
CA THR A 62 26.74 22.86 37.92
C THR A 62 26.40 21.58 37.15
N ARG A 63 26.82 20.39 37.63
CA ARG A 63 26.48 19.12 36.95
C ARG A 63 25.00 18.76 37.05
N MET A 64 24.33 19.10 38.15
CA MET A 64 22.89 18.85 38.31
C MET A 64 22.03 19.83 37.51
N ALA A 65 22.43 21.09 37.41
CA ALA A 65 21.73 22.08 36.58
C ALA A 65 21.83 21.75 35.08
N SER A 66 22.99 21.30 34.60
CA SER A 66 23.18 20.86 33.21
C SER A 66 22.39 19.60 32.89
N LEU A 67 22.28 18.65 33.83
CA LEU A 67 21.49 17.43 33.66
C LEU A 67 19.98 17.73 33.66
N ALA A 68 19.51 18.63 34.52
CA ALA A 68 18.12 19.06 34.54
C ALA A 68 17.70 19.79 33.25
N VAL A 69 18.57 20.64 32.70
CA VAL A 69 18.31 21.32 31.42
C VAL A 69 18.32 20.33 30.25
N LEU A 70 19.20 19.32 30.26
CA LEU A 70 19.21 18.26 29.25
C LEU A 70 17.95 17.38 29.35
N ILE A 71 17.52 17.03 30.56
CA ILE A 71 16.28 16.27 30.81
C ILE A 71 15.06 17.10 30.42
N SER A 72 15.04 18.41 30.69
CA SER A 72 13.96 19.30 30.24
C SER A 72 13.97 19.54 28.74
N LEU A 73 15.12 19.55 28.06
CA LEU A 73 15.21 19.63 26.59
C LEU A 73 14.80 18.32 25.92
N VAL A 74 15.16 17.17 26.49
CA VAL A 74 14.70 15.85 26.02
C VAL A 74 13.22 15.66 26.33
N ALA A 75 12.73 16.12 27.49
CA ALA A 75 11.31 16.13 27.82
C ALA A 75 10.53 17.11 26.95
N CYS A 76 11.08 18.28 26.60
CA CYS A 76 10.46 19.21 25.64
C CYS A 76 10.52 18.67 24.20
N ALA A 77 11.54 17.90 23.81
CA ALA A 77 11.57 17.20 22.53
C ALA A 77 10.57 16.03 22.51
N ALA A 78 10.36 15.34 23.63
CA ALA A 78 9.34 14.30 23.79
C ALA A 78 7.91 14.86 23.99
N LEU A 79 7.77 16.10 24.45
CA LEU A 79 6.49 16.81 24.56
C LEU A 79 6.16 17.62 23.29
N ALA A 80 7.13 17.79 22.37
CA ALA A 80 6.93 18.35 21.03
C ALA A 80 6.74 17.27 19.95
N SER A 81 6.80 15.98 20.29
CA SER A 81 6.17 14.94 19.47
C SER A 81 4.68 14.92 19.79
N GLY A 82 3.98 16.01 19.46
CA GLY A 82 2.61 15.88 18.99
C GLY A 82 2.72 15.11 17.68
N ALA A 83 2.82 13.78 17.77
CA ALA A 83 2.85 12.91 16.61
C ALA A 83 1.49 13.04 15.95
N THR A 84 1.39 14.02 15.05
CA THR A 84 0.25 14.19 14.16
C THR A 84 0.17 12.91 13.35
N GLY A 85 -0.73 12.00 13.74
CA GLY A 85 -0.90 10.78 12.96
C GLY A 85 -1.35 11.16 11.55
N VAL A 86 -0.76 10.52 10.56
CA VAL A 86 -0.93 10.89 9.16
C VAL A 86 -2.25 10.32 8.64
N ARG A 87 -3.02 11.15 7.94
CA ARG A 87 -4.27 10.75 7.29
C ARG A 87 -4.08 10.71 5.77
N ILE A 88 -4.57 9.66 5.15
CA ILE A 88 -4.45 9.44 3.71
C ILE A 88 -5.81 9.03 3.17
N GLU A 89 -6.29 9.74 2.16
CA GLU A 89 -7.56 9.40 1.51
C GLU A 89 -7.45 8.06 0.76
N LEU A 90 -8.45 7.21 0.98
CA LEU A 90 -8.68 5.97 0.26
C LEU A 90 -9.85 6.13 -0.70
N THR A 91 -9.63 5.81 -1.97
CA THR A 91 -10.69 5.74 -2.97
C THR A 91 -10.67 4.37 -3.62
N ARG A 92 -11.85 3.82 -3.89
CA ARG A 92 -11.95 2.57 -4.64
C ARG A 92 -11.79 2.86 -6.13
N LEU A 93 -11.10 1.99 -6.86
CA LEU A 93 -11.05 2.06 -8.33
C LEU A 93 -12.31 1.39 -8.93
N HIS A 94 -12.96 2.01 -9.92
CA HIS A 94 -14.26 1.53 -10.46
C HIS A 94 -14.18 1.07 -11.91
N SER A 95 -15.04 0.11 -12.29
CA SER A 95 -15.30 -0.28 -13.68
C SER A 95 -16.63 -1.04 -13.85
N SER A 96 -17.11 -1.18 -15.08
CA SER A 96 -18.47 -1.62 -15.44
C SER A 96 -18.66 -3.12 -15.75
N ARG A 97 -17.59 -3.95 -15.76
CA ARG A 97 -17.64 -5.42 -15.99
C ARG A 97 -16.82 -6.18 -14.94
N PHE A 98 -17.16 -5.94 -13.68
CA PHE A 98 -16.17 -5.69 -12.64
C PHE A 98 -15.56 -6.94 -11.96
N VAL A 99 -16.38 -7.96 -11.68
CA VAL A 99 -15.92 -9.08 -10.83
C VAL A 99 -15.02 -10.04 -11.60
N ARG A 100 -15.34 -10.34 -12.86
CA ARG A 100 -14.54 -11.25 -13.68
C ARG A 100 -13.08 -10.82 -13.80
N ASP A 101 -12.84 -9.54 -14.06
CA ASP A 101 -11.50 -9.03 -14.28
C ASP A 101 -10.73 -8.90 -12.96
N ALA A 102 -11.42 -8.56 -11.87
CA ALA A 102 -10.83 -8.59 -10.55
C ALA A 102 -10.42 -10.02 -10.12
N VAL A 103 -11.32 -10.99 -10.29
CA VAL A 103 -11.05 -12.41 -9.96
C VAL A 103 -10.00 -13.02 -10.87
N ARG A 104 -10.02 -12.75 -12.18
CA ARG A 104 -8.94 -13.20 -13.09
C ARG A 104 -7.59 -12.68 -12.65
N ARG A 105 -7.52 -11.40 -12.27
CA ARG A 105 -6.28 -10.80 -11.77
C ARG A 105 -5.86 -11.41 -10.44
N ASP A 106 -6.79 -11.67 -9.52
CA ASP A 106 -6.48 -12.39 -8.30
C ASP A 106 -5.98 -13.81 -8.57
N MET A 107 -6.57 -14.56 -9.52
CA MET A 107 -6.06 -15.88 -9.91
C MET A 107 -4.67 -15.79 -10.54
N HIS A 108 -4.44 -14.83 -11.43
CA HIS A 108 -3.08 -14.51 -11.91
C HIS A 108 -2.18 -14.16 -10.74
N ARG A 109 -2.72 -13.46 -9.72
CA ARG A 109 -1.97 -13.05 -8.53
C ARG A 109 -1.44 -14.21 -7.75
N HIS A 110 -2.35 -15.11 -7.42
CA HIS A 110 -2.02 -16.36 -6.77
C HIS A 110 -1.03 -17.19 -7.59
N SER A 111 -1.17 -17.25 -8.91
CA SER A 111 -0.28 -18.04 -9.77
C SER A 111 1.15 -17.48 -9.84
N ALA A 112 1.31 -16.16 -9.91
CA ALA A 112 2.63 -15.54 -9.99
C ALA A 112 3.37 -15.58 -8.65
N ARG A 113 2.66 -15.51 -7.51
CA ARG A 113 3.23 -15.78 -6.19
C ARG A 113 3.86 -17.18 -6.13
N ARG A 114 3.25 -18.20 -6.78
CA ARG A 114 3.83 -19.56 -6.93
C ARG A 114 5.16 -19.59 -7.65
N LEU A 115 5.25 -18.85 -8.74
CA LEU A 115 6.46 -18.81 -9.55
C LEU A 115 7.57 -18.05 -8.81
N ALA A 116 7.25 -16.95 -8.12
CA ALA A 116 8.18 -16.19 -7.31
C ALA A 116 8.78 -17.01 -6.14
N ALA A 117 8.00 -17.89 -5.51
CA ALA A 117 8.46 -18.77 -4.44
C ALA A 117 9.38 -19.92 -4.90
N SER A 118 9.46 -20.20 -6.20
CA SER A 118 10.23 -21.34 -6.76
C SER A 118 11.66 -21.01 -7.22
N SER A 119 12.07 -19.73 -7.20
CA SER A 119 13.39 -19.14 -7.56
C SER A 119 14.20 -19.73 -8.74
N GLY A 120 14.52 -18.89 -9.73
CA GLY A 120 15.70 -19.07 -10.60
C GLY A 120 15.61 -18.41 -11.98
N ASP A 121 14.45 -18.43 -12.61
CA ASP A 121 14.27 -17.98 -13.99
C ASP A 121 13.35 -16.77 -14.12
N THR A 122 13.52 -16.01 -15.20
CA THR A 122 12.68 -14.87 -15.56
C THR A 122 11.21 -15.29 -15.62
N VAL A 123 10.44 -14.96 -14.60
CA VAL A 123 9.02 -15.29 -14.50
C VAL A 123 8.23 -14.31 -15.37
N SER A 124 7.66 -14.80 -16.46
CA SER A 124 6.69 -14.07 -17.28
C SER A 124 5.28 -14.48 -16.86
N ALA A 125 4.55 -13.57 -16.20
CA ALA A 125 3.12 -13.73 -15.96
C ALA A 125 2.34 -13.26 -17.21
N PRO A 126 1.31 -13.99 -17.66
CA PRO A 126 0.46 -13.55 -18.78
C PRO A 126 -0.20 -12.21 -18.44
N VAL A 127 0.01 -11.21 -19.28
CA VAL A 127 -0.56 -9.86 -19.16
C VAL A 127 -1.95 -9.86 -19.81
N SER A 128 -3.02 -9.72 -19.01
CA SER A 128 -4.34 -9.36 -19.55
C SER A 128 -4.43 -7.83 -19.69
N LYS A 129 -5.04 -7.35 -20.78
CA LYS A 129 -5.21 -5.92 -21.10
C LYS A 129 -6.51 -5.33 -20.55
N ASP A 130 -7.30 -6.09 -19.79
CA ASP A 130 -8.65 -5.66 -19.40
C ASP A 130 -8.61 -4.71 -18.19
N THR A 131 -9.00 -3.46 -18.44
CA THR A 131 -9.13 -2.35 -17.51
C THR A 131 -10.43 -2.44 -16.69
N ALA A 132 -10.39 -3.05 -15.51
CA ALA A 132 -11.45 -3.00 -14.50
C ALA A 132 -10.95 -3.54 -13.16
N MET A 133 -10.94 -2.77 -12.05
CA MET A 133 -10.10 -3.23 -10.92
C MET A 133 -10.61 -3.00 -9.47
N GLY A 134 -10.68 -4.12 -8.72
CA GLY A 134 -11.12 -4.36 -7.32
C GLY A 134 -10.33 -3.71 -6.18
N GLU A 135 -9.38 -2.83 -6.49
CA GLU A 135 -8.43 -2.30 -5.53
C GLU A 135 -8.90 -1.01 -4.85
N TYR A 136 -8.30 -0.77 -3.68
CA TYR A 136 -8.34 0.52 -3.00
C TYR A 136 -7.03 1.27 -3.28
N LEU A 137 -7.18 2.52 -3.71
CA LEU A 137 -6.09 3.44 -3.98
C LEU A 137 -5.93 4.37 -2.78
N MET A 138 -4.68 4.57 -2.38
CA MET A 138 -4.28 5.66 -1.51
C MET A 138 -3.59 6.75 -2.34
N THR A 139 -3.84 8.02 -2.02
CA THR A 139 -3.17 9.14 -2.70
C THR A 139 -2.05 9.70 -1.84
N LEU A 140 -0.83 9.65 -2.37
CA LEU A 140 0.35 10.29 -1.80
C LEU A 140 0.98 11.22 -2.83
N ALA A 141 1.80 12.18 -2.40
CA ALA A 141 2.55 13.02 -3.32
C ALA A 141 4.06 12.80 -3.20
N ILE A 142 4.77 12.82 -4.33
CA ILE A 142 6.19 12.51 -4.44
C ILE A 142 6.91 13.72 -5.03
N GLY A 143 8.04 14.10 -4.43
CA GLY A 143 8.95 15.11 -4.97
C GLY A 143 8.82 16.52 -4.40
N THR A 144 9.73 17.37 -4.86
CA THR A 144 9.73 18.82 -4.58
C THR A 144 9.89 19.61 -5.88
N PRO A 145 8.81 20.25 -6.40
CA PRO A 145 7.47 20.35 -5.81
C PRO A 145 6.71 19.02 -5.77
N PRO A 146 5.75 18.84 -4.84
CA PRO A 146 5.01 17.60 -4.68
C PRO A 146 4.06 17.36 -5.85
N LEU A 147 4.08 16.15 -6.41
CA LEU A 147 3.15 15.69 -7.43
C LEU A 147 2.34 14.52 -6.88
N SER A 148 1.01 14.56 -7.00
CA SER A 148 0.13 13.51 -6.48
C SER A 148 0.15 12.25 -7.35
N TYR A 149 0.14 11.09 -6.70
CA TYR A 149 0.11 9.75 -7.30
C TYR A 149 -0.91 8.90 -6.53
N PRO A 150 -2.06 8.55 -7.14
CA PRO A 150 -2.94 7.53 -6.61
C PRO A 150 -2.30 6.16 -6.84
N ALA A 151 -2.16 5.34 -5.82
CA ALA A 151 -1.47 4.06 -5.89
C ALA A 151 -2.18 2.99 -5.06
N ILE A 152 -2.10 1.73 -5.46
CA ILE A 152 -2.77 0.63 -4.79
C ILE A 152 -2.24 0.49 -3.36
N ALA A 153 -3.11 0.45 -2.36
CA ALA A 153 -2.75 0.14 -0.98
C ALA A 153 -2.69 -1.38 -0.78
N ASP A 154 -1.49 -1.93 -0.55
CA ASP A 154 -1.25 -3.37 -0.60
C ASP A 154 -0.55 -3.88 0.67
N THR A 155 -1.28 -4.54 1.57
CA THR A 155 -0.70 -5.23 2.74
C THR A 155 -0.02 -6.56 2.41
N GLY A 156 -0.13 -7.02 1.15
CA GLY A 156 0.49 -8.25 0.64
C GLY A 156 1.88 -8.05 0.02
N SER A 157 2.51 -6.88 0.15
CA SER A 157 3.87 -6.63 -0.35
C SER A 157 4.57 -5.44 0.33
N ASP A 158 5.88 -5.31 0.11
CA ASP A 158 6.70 -4.28 0.75
C ASP A 158 7.00 -3.07 -0.16
N LEU A 159 7.30 -3.25 -1.44
CA LEU A 159 7.85 -2.15 -2.24
C LEU A 159 6.81 -1.05 -2.57
N ILE A 160 7.14 0.20 -2.23
CA ILE A 160 6.48 1.41 -2.78
C ILE A 160 7.08 1.72 -4.15
N TRP A 161 6.28 1.93 -5.19
CA TRP A 161 6.81 2.32 -6.51
C TRP A 161 5.82 3.12 -7.37
N THR A 162 6.36 3.91 -8.31
CA THR A 162 5.62 4.61 -9.38
C THR A 162 6.42 4.55 -10.68
N GLN A 163 5.78 4.77 -11.84
CA GLN A 163 6.50 4.89 -13.11
C GLN A 163 7.29 6.20 -13.20
N CYS A 164 8.51 6.11 -13.70
CA CYS A 164 9.47 7.20 -13.79
C CYS A 164 9.86 7.52 -15.22
N ALA A 165 10.24 8.79 -15.45
CA ALA A 165 10.82 9.22 -16.72
C ALA A 165 12.37 9.06 -16.75
N PRO A 166 12.95 8.68 -17.90
CA PRO A 166 12.26 8.10 -19.05
C PRO A 166 11.76 6.69 -18.71
N CYS A 167 10.55 6.35 -19.11
CA CYS A 167 10.13 4.95 -19.14
C CYS A 167 10.45 4.38 -20.53
N SER A 168 10.88 3.12 -20.57
CA SER A 168 11.00 2.35 -21.82
C SER A 168 9.64 2.20 -22.51
N ASP A 169 9.61 1.61 -23.71
CA ASP A 169 8.35 1.33 -24.46
C ASP A 169 7.38 0.38 -23.73
N GLN A 170 7.75 -0.12 -22.54
CA GLN A 170 6.97 -1.05 -21.71
C GLN A 170 6.54 -0.37 -20.41
N CYS A 171 5.75 0.70 -20.51
CA CYS A 171 5.01 1.28 -19.39
C CYS A 171 3.52 1.31 -19.70
N PHE A 172 2.71 1.30 -18.65
CA PHE A 172 1.27 1.39 -18.74
C PHE A 172 0.83 2.85 -18.65
N GLN A 173 -0.38 3.14 -19.12
CA GLN A 173 -0.91 4.50 -19.05
C GLN A 173 -1.47 4.74 -17.64
N GLN A 174 -0.71 5.49 -16.84
CA GLN A 174 -1.15 5.92 -15.51
C GLN A 174 -1.94 7.24 -15.56
N PRO A 175 -2.81 7.53 -14.57
CA PRO A 175 -3.62 8.74 -14.53
C PRO A 175 -2.83 10.03 -14.24
N THR A 176 -1.54 9.91 -13.87
CA THR A 176 -0.68 11.05 -13.52
C THR A 176 0.58 11.10 -14.38
N PRO A 177 1.28 12.24 -14.53
CA PRO A 177 2.55 12.27 -15.24
C PRO A 177 3.60 11.34 -14.62
N LEU A 178 4.44 10.72 -15.45
CA LEU A 178 5.58 9.93 -14.97
C LEU A 178 6.47 10.78 -14.04
N PHE A 179 6.96 10.18 -12.96
CA PHE A 179 7.85 10.88 -12.03
C PHE A 179 9.18 11.19 -12.72
N ASN A 180 9.50 12.47 -12.92
CA ASN A 180 10.77 12.89 -13.49
C ASN A 180 11.79 13.16 -12.38
N ARG A 181 12.76 12.26 -12.25
CA ARG A 181 13.86 12.35 -11.28
C ARG A 181 14.61 13.68 -11.33
N ALA A 182 14.77 14.28 -12.52
CA ALA A 182 15.51 15.52 -12.70
C ALA A 182 14.71 16.78 -12.34
N SER A 183 13.38 16.67 -12.20
CA SER A 183 12.53 17.83 -11.85
C SER A 183 12.30 17.99 -10.35
N SER A 184 12.72 17.03 -9.53
CA SER A 184 12.59 17.10 -8.07
C SER A 184 13.91 17.52 -7.43
N SER A 185 13.89 18.56 -6.59
CA SER A 185 15.10 19.02 -5.88
C SER A 185 15.50 18.12 -4.70
N THR A 186 14.64 17.19 -4.29
CA THR A 186 14.84 16.28 -3.15
C THR A 186 15.07 14.83 -3.58
N PHE A 187 15.09 14.55 -4.88
CA PHE A 187 15.40 13.22 -5.39
C PHE A 187 16.87 12.89 -5.16
N SER A 188 17.14 11.67 -4.69
CA SER A 188 18.49 11.13 -4.65
C SER A 188 18.51 9.65 -5.03
N THR A 189 19.64 9.21 -5.55
CA THR A 189 19.81 7.84 -6.07
C THR A 189 20.25 6.89 -4.95
N VAL A 190 19.68 5.69 -4.91
CA VAL A 190 20.21 4.59 -4.09
C VAL A 190 21.28 3.85 -4.89
N THR A 191 22.42 3.59 -4.27
CA THR A 191 23.50 2.78 -4.86
C THR A 191 23.55 1.41 -4.17
N CYS A 192 23.90 0.35 -4.89
CA CYS A 192 24.06 -0.97 -4.27
C CYS A 192 25.28 -0.98 -3.34
N ASP A 193 25.15 -1.57 -2.15
CA ASP A 193 26.28 -1.77 -1.23
C ASP A 193 27.45 -2.53 -1.89
N THR A 194 27.13 -3.48 -2.78
CA THR A 194 28.12 -4.29 -3.50
C THR A 194 28.77 -3.58 -4.68
N THR A 195 28.13 -2.53 -5.20
CA THR A 195 28.62 -1.73 -6.34
C THR A 195 28.22 -0.26 -6.16
N PRO A 196 28.97 0.51 -5.34
CA PRO A 196 28.62 1.89 -4.97
C PRO A 196 28.50 2.89 -6.13
N SER A 197 28.94 2.50 -7.33
CA SER A 197 28.85 3.30 -8.56
C SER A 197 27.61 3.00 -9.42
N GLN A 198 26.79 2.01 -9.04
CA GLN A 198 25.64 1.56 -9.81
C GLN A 198 24.34 1.87 -9.06
N LEU A 199 23.35 2.40 -9.78
CA LEU A 199 21.98 2.54 -9.26
C LEU A 199 21.44 1.18 -8.86
N CYS A 200 20.83 1.08 -7.69
CA CYS A 200 20.35 -0.20 -7.20
C CYS A 200 19.14 -0.68 -8.00
N PRO A 201 19.27 -1.72 -8.84
CA PRO A 201 18.14 -2.19 -9.63
C PRO A 201 17.19 -2.96 -8.71
N TYR A 202 15.91 -2.91 -9.05
CA TYR A 202 14.93 -3.83 -8.49
C TYR A 202 14.13 -4.47 -9.61
N ASN A 203 13.65 -5.67 -9.35
CA ASN A 203 12.67 -6.36 -10.18
C ASN A 203 11.67 -7.01 -9.23
N GLN A 204 10.42 -6.58 -9.32
CA GLN A 204 9.36 -7.06 -8.46
C GLN A 204 8.25 -7.66 -9.33
N THR A 205 7.99 -8.94 -9.10
CA THR A 205 6.79 -9.58 -9.62
C THR A 205 5.71 -9.51 -8.55
N TYR A 206 4.60 -8.93 -8.95
CA TYR A 206 3.36 -8.98 -8.21
C TYR A 206 2.49 -10.07 -8.80
N GLY A 207 1.47 -10.36 -8.04
CA GLY A 207 0.43 -11.13 -8.61
C GLY A 207 -0.30 -10.46 -9.80
N LEU A 208 -0.42 -9.13 -9.76
CA LEU A 208 -1.05 -8.35 -10.83
C LEU A 208 -0.23 -8.35 -12.12
N GLY A 209 1.08 -8.42 -12.02
CA GLY A 209 1.97 -7.92 -13.04
C GLY A 209 3.38 -7.78 -12.51
N TRP A 210 4.22 -7.00 -13.19
CA TRP A 210 5.61 -6.81 -12.76
C TRP A 210 6.05 -5.37 -12.97
N THR A 211 7.09 -4.99 -12.25
CA THR A 211 7.79 -3.72 -12.41
C THR A 211 9.29 -3.93 -12.22
N ALA A 212 10.07 -3.26 -13.03
CA ALA A 212 11.52 -3.24 -12.94
C ALA A 212 12.02 -1.81 -13.11
N GLY A 213 13.07 -1.48 -12.38
CA GLY A 213 13.61 -0.13 -12.36
C GLY A 213 14.78 0.01 -11.42
N VAL A 214 14.91 1.20 -10.83
CA VAL A 214 15.96 1.52 -9.86
C VAL A 214 15.37 2.06 -8.58
N LEU A 215 16.00 1.79 -7.46
CA LEU A 215 15.65 2.39 -6.19
C LEU A 215 16.11 3.85 -6.15
N GLY A 216 15.26 4.70 -5.61
CA GLY A 216 15.54 6.10 -5.33
C GLY A 216 15.07 6.47 -3.93
N VAL A 217 15.54 7.60 -3.44
CA VAL A 217 15.09 8.23 -2.20
C VAL A 217 14.43 9.55 -2.54
N GLU A 218 13.30 9.83 -1.93
CA GLU A 218 12.54 11.04 -2.19
C GLU A 218 11.79 11.52 -0.94
N THR A 219 11.30 12.76 -1.00
CA THR A 219 10.36 13.33 -0.06
C THR A 219 8.94 13.01 -0.48
N PHE A 220 8.23 12.32 0.40
CA PHE A 220 6.81 12.02 0.25
C PHE A 220 5.99 13.03 1.04
N THR A 221 4.84 13.41 0.51
CA THR A 221 3.88 14.27 1.19
C THR A 221 2.56 13.51 1.32
N PHE A 222 2.07 13.43 2.55
CA PHE A 222 0.80 12.79 2.90
C PHE A 222 -0.19 13.84 3.38
N GLY A 223 -1.49 13.54 3.38
CA GLY A 223 -2.54 14.47 3.78
C GLY A 223 -3.36 14.99 2.58
N SER A 224 -4.67 15.08 2.76
CA SER A 224 -5.65 15.47 1.74
C SER A 224 -5.85 16.99 1.64
N SER A 225 -5.49 17.75 2.67
CA SER A 225 -5.61 19.21 2.72
C SER A 225 -4.26 19.86 3.03
N ALA A 226 -4.05 21.11 2.60
CA ALA A 226 -2.82 21.85 2.91
C ALA A 226 -2.58 22.02 4.43
N ALA A 227 -3.64 21.96 5.24
CA ALA A 227 -3.55 22.04 6.70
C ALA A 227 -3.09 20.72 7.34
N ASP A 228 -3.34 19.58 6.69
CA ASP A 228 -3.04 18.24 7.19
C ASP A 228 -1.82 17.62 6.49
N GLN A 229 -1.15 18.39 5.63
CA GLN A 229 -0.04 17.89 4.83
C GLN A 229 1.23 17.69 5.66
N THR A 230 1.72 16.46 5.67
CA THR A 230 2.98 16.08 6.32
C THR A 230 4.00 15.68 5.26
N ARG A 231 5.15 16.36 5.24
CA ARG A 231 6.28 16.00 4.37
C ARG A 231 7.27 15.13 5.12
N VAL A 232 7.60 13.98 4.54
CA VAL A 232 8.56 13.04 5.08
C VAL A 232 9.69 12.83 4.06
N PRO A 233 10.89 13.36 4.31
CA PRO A 233 12.06 13.10 3.48
C PRO A 233 12.62 11.70 3.75
N GLY A 234 13.43 11.18 2.82
CA GLY A 234 14.22 9.96 3.07
C GLY A 234 13.49 8.65 2.79
N ILE A 235 12.34 8.68 2.10
CA ILE A 235 11.60 7.48 1.73
C ILE A 235 12.22 6.85 0.49
N THR A 236 12.64 5.60 0.64
CA THR A 236 13.10 4.74 -0.45
C THR A 236 11.92 4.18 -1.22
N PHE A 237 11.97 4.27 -2.55
CA PHE A 237 10.91 3.77 -3.42
C PHE A 237 11.49 3.25 -4.75
N GLY A 238 10.71 2.42 -5.44
CA GLY A 238 10.98 1.93 -6.77
C GLY A 238 10.61 2.97 -7.82
N CYS A 239 11.59 3.41 -8.58
CA CYS A 239 11.42 4.24 -9.75
C CYS A 239 11.34 3.34 -10.98
N SER A 240 10.12 2.95 -11.36
CA SER A 240 9.85 1.95 -12.40
C SER A 240 10.22 2.51 -13.78
N LEU A 241 11.05 1.76 -14.51
CA LEU A 241 11.47 2.08 -15.90
C LEU A 241 10.83 1.13 -16.92
N ALA A 242 10.20 0.06 -16.44
CA ALA A 242 9.38 -0.86 -17.21
C ALA A 242 8.38 -1.55 -16.26
N SER A 243 7.13 -1.70 -16.68
CA SER A 243 6.09 -2.41 -15.94
C SER A 243 5.01 -2.95 -16.88
N SER A 244 4.32 -4.01 -16.43
CA SER A 244 3.17 -4.56 -17.19
C SER A 244 1.95 -3.63 -17.14
N SER A 245 0.99 -3.84 -18.05
CA SER A 245 -0.21 -3.00 -18.19
C SER A 245 -1.34 -3.30 -17.20
N ASN A 246 -1.08 -4.06 -16.15
CA ASN A 246 -2.12 -4.56 -15.25
C ASN A 246 -2.42 -3.61 -14.07
N PHE A 247 -1.80 -2.44 -14.06
CA PHE A 247 -1.93 -1.42 -13.00
C PHE A 247 -2.75 -0.21 -13.47
N ASP A 248 -3.39 -0.30 -14.64
CA ASP A 248 -4.21 0.76 -15.22
C ASP A 248 -5.25 1.29 -14.21
N GLY A 249 -5.37 2.62 -14.11
CA GLY A 249 -6.20 3.30 -13.12
C GLY A 249 -5.48 3.66 -11.81
N SER A 250 -4.29 3.12 -11.57
CA SER A 250 -3.35 3.56 -10.54
C SER A 250 -2.10 4.16 -11.17
N SER A 251 -1.22 4.79 -10.38
CA SER A 251 0.12 5.23 -10.80
C SER A 251 1.23 4.36 -10.20
N GLY A 252 0.88 3.19 -9.67
CA GLY A 252 1.80 2.29 -8.98
C GLY A 252 1.16 1.67 -7.74
N LEU A 253 1.99 1.30 -6.78
CA LEU A 253 1.58 0.55 -5.59
C LEU A 253 2.37 1.02 -4.37
N VAL A 254 1.71 0.99 -3.21
CA VAL A 254 2.30 1.28 -1.91
C VAL A 254 2.24 0.02 -1.07
N GLY A 255 3.41 -0.60 -0.86
CA GLY A 255 3.53 -1.75 0.02
C GLY A 255 3.35 -1.35 1.49
N LEU A 256 2.44 -2.05 2.17
CA LEU A 256 2.12 -1.92 3.58
C LEU A 256 2.50 -3.19 4.36
N GLY A 257 3.26 -4.10 3.75
CA GLY A 257 3.79 -5.32 4.36
C GLY A 257 4.81 -5.06 5.47
N ARG A 258 5.37 -6.15 6.01
CA ARG A 258 6.25 -6.13 7.18
C ARG A 258 7.73 -5.89 6.85
N GLY A 259 8.11 -5.94 5.58
CA GLY A 259 9.49 -5.77 5.15
C GLY A 259 9.98 -4.32 5.23
N SER A 260 11.29 -4.14 5.21
CA SER A 260 11.92 -2.82 5.40
C SER A 260 11.64 -1.83 4.28
N ALA A 261 11.21 -2.29 3.10
CA ALA A 261 10.84 -1.44 1.97
C ALA A 261 9.41 -0.88 2.07
N SER A 262 8.59 -1.37 3.00
CA SER A 262 7.20 -0.92 3.17
C SER A 262 7.10 0.48 3.75
N LEU A 263 6.00 1.15 3.44
CA LEU A 263 5.74 2.50 3.94
C LEU A 263 5.70 2.52 5.47
N VAL A 264 5.04 1.53 6.07
CA VAL A 264 4.88 1.42 7.53
C VAL A 264 6.22 1.25 8.24
N SER A 265 7.12 0.42 7.68
CA SER A 265 8.47 0.21 8.22
C SER A 265 9.35 1.45 8.06
N GLN A 266 9.32 2.10 6.89
CA GLN A 266 10.14 3.28 6.62
C GLN A 266 9.73 4.51 7.43
N LEU A 267 8.43 4.64 7.74
CA LEU A 267 7.92 5.70 8.61
C LEU A 267 8.11 5.39 10.10
N GLY A 268 8.33 4.12 10.47
CA GLY A 268 8.45 3.70 11.86
C GLY A 268 7.19 3.99 12.69
N THR A 269 6.00 4.00 12.06
CA THR A 269 4.77 4.42 12.72
C THR A 269 4.29 3.44 13.79
N GLY A 270 4.70 2.17 13.72
CA GLY A 270 4.32 1.10 14.65
C GLY A 270 2.87 0.64 14.54
N THR A 271 1.97 1.50 14.05
CA THR A 271 0.55 1.21 13.85
C THR A 271 0.05 1.83 12.55
N PHE A 272 -0.96 1.21 11.95
CA PHE A 272 -1.77 1.80 10.89
C PHE A 272 -3.18 1.18 10.86
N SER A 273 -4.16 1.91 10.35
CA SER A 273 -5.52 1.40 10.22
C SER A 273 -6.20 1.94 8.99
N TYR A 274 -7.21 1.23 8.48
CA TYR A 274 -8.04 1.70 7.38
C TYR A 274 -9.49 1.25 7.56
N CYS A 275 -10.37 1.88 6.80
CA CYS A 275 -11.76 1.47 6.64
C CYS A 275 -12.05 1.38 5.14
N LEU A 276 -12.42 0.21 4.63
CA LEU A 276 -12.70 0.02 3.20
C LEU A 276 -14.19 0.24 2.95
N THR A 277 -14.55 1.12 2.01
CA THR A 277 -15.95 1.34 1.62
C THR A 277 -16.57 0.06 1.06
N ALA A 278 -17.90 0.02 0.98
CA ALA A 278 -18.57 -1.11 0.33
C ALA A 278 -18.11 -1.23 -1.13
N PHE A 279 -18.00 -2.46 -1.63
CA PHE A 279 -17.54 -2.71 -2.99
C PHE A 279 -18.41 -2.06 -4.07
N GLN A 280 -19.71 -1.89 -3.81
CA GLN A 280 -20.64 -1.21 -4.73
C GLN A 280 -20.69 0.31 -4.53
N ASP A 281 -20.01 0.86 -3.51
CA ASP A 281 -19.92 2.30 -3.30
C ASP A 281 -18.92 2.89 -4.30
N THR A 282 -19.44 3.73 -5.18
CA THR A 282 -18.65 4.36 -6.25
C THR A 282 -18.34 5.83 -6.05
N THR A 283 -18.83 6.41 -4.97
CA THR A 283 -18.84 7.86 -4.78
C THR A 283 -18.12 8.30 -3.53
N SER A 284 -18.08 7.45 -2.51
CA SER A 284 -17.48 7.79 -1.22
C SER A 284 -15.98 7.51 -1.22
N SER A 285 -15.23 8.36 -0.53
CA SER A 285 -13.88 8.07 -0.09
C SER A 285 -13.90 7.63 1.37
N SER A 286 -12.79 7.03 1.80
CA SER A 286 -12.52 6.71 3.21
C SER A 286 -11.09 7.12 3.56
N THR A 287 -10.57 6.64 4.69
CA THR A 287 -9.28 7.09 5.21
C THR A 287 -8.40 5.92 5.65
N LEU A 288 -7.11 5.99 5.33
CA LEU A 288 -6.02 5.25 5.96
C LEU A 288 -5.32 6.18 6.96
N LEU A 289 -5.09 5.67 8.16
CA LEU A 289 -4.47 6.38 9.27
C LEU A 289 -3.14 5.69 9.60
N LEU A 290 -2.10 6.48 9.86
CA LEU A 290 -0.78 5.99 10.28
C LEU A 290 -0.42 6.55 11.66
N GLY A 291 0.26 5.74 12.47
CA GLY A 291 0.78 6.13 13.77
C GLY A 291 -0.34 6.38 14.79
N PRO A 292 -0.18 7.34 15.72
CA PRO A 292 -1.12 7.51 16.83
C PRO A 292 -2.57 7.80 16.45
N SER A 293 -2.83 8.31 15.24
CA SER A 293 -4.20 8.51 14.73
C SER A 293 -4.88 7.18 14.35
N ALA A 294 -4.13 6.10 14.13
CA ALA A 294 -4.64 4.78 13.83
C ALA A 294 -5.09 4.07 15.11
N SER A 295 -6.05 4.65 15.83
CA SER A 295 -6.58 4.07 17.07
C SER A 295 -7.96 3.45 16.83
N LEU A 296 -8.20 2.29 17.43
CA LEU A 296 -9.50 1.63 17.46
C LEU A 296 -9.78 1.18 18.90
N ASN A 297 -10.61 1.93 19.62
CA ASN A 297 -10.87 1.74 21.06
C ASN A 297 -12.36 1.61 21.39
N ASP A 298 -13.19 1.32 20.39
CA ASP A 298 -14.64 1.30 20.55
C ASP A 298 -15.13 0.03 21.25
N ALA A 299 -16.37 0.07 21.76
CA ALA A 299 -17.01 -1.12 22.31
C ALA A 299 -17.26 -2.15 21.20
N GLY A 300 -16.96 -3.43 21.48
CA GLY A 300 -17.17 -4.52 20.51
C GLY A 300 -16.01 -4.75 19.54
N VAL A 301 -14.84 -4.15 19.77
CA VAL A 301 -13.61 -4.45 19.03
C VAL A 301 -13.18 -5.89 19.29
N GLY A 302 -12.99 -6.64 18.22
CA GLY A 302 -12.31 -7.93 18.25
C GLY A 302 -10.81 -7.72 18.05
N THR A 303 -9.98 -8.43 18.81
CA THR A 303 -8.51 -8.39 18.67
C THR A 303 -7.97 -9.81 18.59
N THR A 304 -7.11 -10.05 17.61
CA THR A 304 -6.41 -11.33 17.41
C THR A 304 -4.92 -11.10 17.22
N PRO A 305 -4.03 -11.96 17.77
CA PRO A 305 -2.60 -11.83 17.55
C PRO A 305 -2.22 -12.20 16.12
N PHE A 306 -1.16 -11.58 15.60
CA PHE A 306 -0.51 -12.08 14.39
C PHE A 306 0.20 -13.40 14.68
N VAL A 307 0.15 -14.31 13.72
CA VAL A 307 1.01 -15.50 13.73
C VAL A 307 2.42 -15.07 13.34
N ALA A 308 3.42 -15.63 14.03
CA ALA A 308 4.82 -15.32 13.75
C ALA A 308 5.19 -15.65 12.29
N ASN A 309 5.73 -14.67 11.59
CA ASN A 309 6.12 -14.82 10.19
C ASN A 309 7.24 -15.86 10.00
N PRO A 310 7.21 -16.62 8.89
CA PRO A 310 8.38 -17.35 8.43
C PRO A 310 9.52 -16.39 8.11
N THR A 311 10.77 -16.85 8.17
CA THR A 311 11.94 -16.00 7.91
C THR A 311 12.27 -15.86 6.42
N MET A 312 11.72 -16.73 5.57
CA MET A 312 12.04 -16.78 4.15
C MET A 312 11.19 -15.80 3.35
N ALA A 313 11.81 -15.06 2.44
CA ALA A 313 11.08 -14.26 1.45
C ALA A 313 10.42 -15.17 0.38
N PRO A 314 9.21 -14.83 -0.12
CA PRO A 314 8.43 -13.65 0.22
C PRO A 314 7.57 -13.79 1.49
N PHE A 315 7.52 -14.95 2.16
CA PHE A 315 6.61 -15.22 3.27
C PHE A 315 6.81 -14.34 4.52
N ASN A 316 7.98 -13.73 4.68
CA ASN A 316 8.27 -12.78 5.75
C ASN A 316 7.59 -11.40 5.59
N THR A 317 6.93 -11.12 4.45
CA THR A 317 6.24 -9.83 4.21
C THR A 317 4.82 -9.77 4.80
N TYR A 318 4.13 -10.90 4.91
CA TYR A 318 2.67 -10.92 5.10
C TYR A 318 2.21 -10.71 6.55
N TYR A 319 0.94 -10.40 6.74
CA TYR A 319 0.30 -10.43 8.06
C TYR A 319 -0.51 -11.71 8.20
N TYR A 320 0.03 -12.70 8.91
CA TYR A 320 -0.64 -13.97 9.14
C TYR A 320 -1.60 -13.90 10.34
N LEU A 321 -2.77 -14.51 10.18
CA LEU A 321 -3.81 -14.61 11.20
C LEU A 321 -4.12 -16.09 11.47
N ASP A 322 -4.48 -16.38 12.72
CA ASP A 322 -4.87 -17.73 13.16
C ASP A 322 -6.38 -17.92 13.00
N LEU A 323 -6.81 -18.33 11.81
CA LEU A 323 -8.21 -18.68 11.54
C LEU A 323 -8.49 -20.11 12.01
N THR A 324 -9.32 -20.22 13.04
CA THR A 324 -9.63 -21.48 13.73
C THR A 324 -10.88 -22.17 13.20
N GLY A 325 -11.74 -21.44 12.46
CA GLY A 325 -12.96 -21.99 11.89
C GLY A 325 -13.81 -20.94 11.17
N ILE A 326 -14.88 -21.42 10.52
CA ILE A 326 -15.87 -20.57 9.85
C ILE A 326 -17.26 -21.05 10.26
N SER A 327 -18.17 -20.13 10.55
CA SER A 327 -19.60 -20.42 10.73
C SER A 327 -20.44 -19.68 9.70
N LEU A 328 -21.55 -20.28 9.28
CA LEU A 328 -22.57 -19.66 8.43
C LEU A 328 -23.89 -19.64 9.21
N GLY A 329 -24.34 -18.44 9.58
CA GLY A 329 -25.38 -18.25 10.59
C GLY A 329 -24.96 -18.86 11.93
N THR A 330 -25.81 -19.72 12.48
CA THR A 330 -25.53 -20.45 13.73
C THR A 330 -24.79 -21.78 13.51
N THR A 331 -24.46 -22.12 12.26
CA THR A 331 -23.87 -23.42 11.90
C THR A 331 -22.37 -23.31 11.76
N ALA A 332 -21.63 -23.91 12.68
CA ALA A 332 -20.19 -24.10 12.54
C ALA A 332 -19.87 -25.11 11.43
N LEU A 333 -19.01 -24.73 10.50
CA LEU A 333 -18.62 -25.58 9.38
C LEU A 333 -17.58 -26.63 9.83
N SER A 334 -17.68 -27.84 9.27
CA SER A 334 -16.79 -28.95 9.61
C SER A 334 -15.43 -28.83 8.89
N ILE A 335 -14.64 -27.84 9.28
CA ILE A 335 -13.30 -27.58 8.76
C ILE A 335 -12.27 -28.25 9.69
N PRO A 336 -11.33 -29.09 9.19
CA PRO A 336 -10.26 -29.65 10.01
C PRO A 336 -9.42 -28.56 10.68
N ALA A 337 -9.09 -28.73 11.96
CA ALA A 337 -8.44 -27.70 12.78
C ALA A 337 -7.06 -27.26 12.24
N ASP A 338 -6.35 -28.14 11.52
CA ASP A 338 -5.04 -27.88 10.93
C ASP A 338 -5.10 -27.25 9.53
N THR A 339 -6.30 -27.03 8.97
CA THR A 339 -6.50 -26.52 7.59
C THR A 339 -5.78 -25.19 7.34
N PHE A 340 -5.71 -24.31 8.34
CA PHE A 340 -5.08 -23.00 8.25
C PHE A 340 -3.75 -22.91 9.01
N SER A 341 -3.17 -24.03 9.42
CA SER A 341 -1.88 -24.02 10.11
C SER A 341 -0.77 -23.51 9.19
N LEU A 342 0.05 -22.60 9.70
CA LEU A 342 1.28 -22.16 9.04
C LEU A 342 2.40 -23.16 9.34
N THR A 343 3.03 -23.68 8.29
CA THR A 343 4.16 -24.60 8.43
C THR A 343 5.48 -23.84 8.52
N ALA A 344 6.54 -24.52 8.98
CA ALA A 344 7.85 -23.90 9.15
C ALA A 344 8.51 -23.44 7.84
N ASP A 345 8.12 -24.00 6.68
CA ASP A 345 8.61 -23.59 5.36
C ASP A 345 7.84 -22.40 4.77
N GLY A 346 6.84 -21.88 5.49
CA GLY A 346 6.01 -20.74 5.12
C GLY A 346 4.79 -21.07 4.28
N THR A 347 4.53 -22.36 4.01
CA THR A 347 3.31 -22.82 3.35
C THR A 347 2.13 -22.90 4.32
N GLY A 348 0.91 -22.84 3.79
CA GLY A 348 -0.30 -22.79 4.61
C GLY A 348 -0.49 -21.42 5.27
N GLY A 349 -1.26 -21.38 6.37
CA GLY A 349 -1.66 -20.13 7.01
C GLY A 349 -2.83 -19.42 6.31
N LEU A 350 -3.28 -18.33 6.93
CA LEU A 350 -4.16 -17.31 6.34
C LEU A 350 -3.47 -15.96 6.47
N ILE A 351 -3.43 -15.17 5.40
CA ILE A 351 -2.97 -13.79 5.42
C ILE A 351 -4.13 -12.82 5.19
N ILE A 352 -4.05 -11.60 5.72
CA ILE A 352 -4.96 -10.50 5.39
C ILE A 352 -4.32 -9.58 4.34
N ASP A 353 -5.02 -9.35 3.23
CA ASP A 353 -4.45 -8.69 2.04
C ASP A 353 -5.43 -7.68 1.43
N SER A 354 -5.17 -6.37 1.60
CA SER A 354 -5.95 -5.30 0.99
C SER A 354 -5.77 -5.22 -0.53
N GLY A 355 -4.65 -5.75 -1.03
CA GLY A 355 -4.29 -5.79 -2.44
C GLY A 355 -4.91 -6.96 -3.20
N THR A 356 -5.56 -7.90 -2.52
CA THR A 356 -6.32 -9.02 -3.14
C THR A 356 -7.82 -8.73 -3.04
N THR A 357 -8.59 -8.96 -4.11
CA THR A 357 -10.01 -8.58 -4.15
C THR A 357 -10.88 -9.53 -3.34
N ILE A 358 -10.94 -10.81 -3.71
CA ILE A 358 -11.78 -11.80 -3.02
C ILE A 358 -10.99 -12.68 -2.07
N THR A 359 -11.67 -13.35 -1.16
CA THR A 359 -11.06 -14.32 -0.25
C THR A 359 -10.76 -15.64 -0.96
N TYR A 360 -9.56 -16.17 -0.73
CA TYR A 360 -9.11 -17.47 -1.22
C TYR A 360 -8.84 -18.39 -0.05
N LEU A 361 -9.58 -19.50 0.06
CA LEU A 361 -9.46 -20.42 1.18
C LEU A 361 -8.73 -21.70 0.76
N ALA A 362 -8.04 -22.35 1.71
CA ALA A 362 -7.61 -23.73 1.55
C ALA A 362 -8.76 -24.58 0.98
N ASP A 363 -8.48 -25.43 -0.01
CA ASP A 363 -9.52 -26.12 -0.79
C ASP A 363 -10.54 -26.83 0.12
N VAL A 364 -10.06 -27.53 1.16
CA VAL A 364 -10.93 -28.19 2.14
C VAL A 364 -11.93 -27.23 2.78
N ALA A 365 -11.48 -26.04 3.22
CA ALA A 365 -12.35 -25.03 3.80
C ALA A 365 -13.29 -24.41 2.76
N TYR A 366 -12.80 -24.13 1.55
CA TYR A 366 -13.63 -23.61 0.46
C TYR A 366 -14.78 -24.58 0.14
N GLN A 367 -14.52 -25.89 0.07
CA GLN A 367 -15.56 -26.88 -0.20
C GLN A 367 -16.64 -26.91 0.90
N GLN A 368 -16.26 -26.70 2.18
CA GLN A 368 -17.24 -26.61 3.27
C GLN A 368 -18.12 -25.35 3.16
N VAL A 369 -17.52 -24.19 2.86
CA VAL A 369 -18.27 -22.94 2.65
C VAL A 369 -19.20 -23.09 1.43
N ARG A 370 -18.69 -23.61 0.32
CA ARG A 370 -19.43 -23.86 -0.92
C ARG A 370 -20.64 -24.77 -0.66
N ALA A 371 -20.45 -25.88 0.06
CA ALA A 371 -21.53 -26.80 0.41
C ALA A 371 -22.58 -26.15 1.32
N ALA A 372 -22.15 -25.34 2.30
CA ALA A 372 -23.05 -24.63 3.19
C ALA A 372 -23.93 -23.62 2.43
N VAL A 373 -23.33 -22.81 1.55
CA VAL A 373 -24.08 -21.86 0.70
C VAL A 373 -25.08 -22.59 -0.21
N LEU A 374 -24.64 -23.69 -0.86
CA LEU A 374 -25.53 -24.52 -1.68
C LEU A 374 -26.72 -25.10 -0.90
N SER A 375 -26.56 -25.39 0.39
CA SER A 375 -27.64 -25.92 1.23
C SER A 375 -28.70 -24.87 1.59
N LEU A 376 -28.34 -23.59 1.55
CA LEU A 376 -29.23 -22.47 1.90
C LEU A 376 -29.96 -21.89 0.68
N VAL A 377 -29.35 -21.97 -0.50
CA VAL A 377 -29.87 -21.33 -1.71
C VAL A 377 -30.64 -22.33 -2.57
N THR A 378 -31.91 -22.02 -2.84
CA THR A 378 -32.83 -22.86 -3.65
C THR A 378 -32.84 -22.51 -5.13
N LEU A 379 -32.11 -21.47 -5.54
CA LEU A 379 -32.00 -21.03 -6.94
C LEU A 379 -31.20 -22.03 -7.79
N PRO A 380 -31.44 -22.09 -9.11
CA PRO A 380 -30.64 -22.92 -10.00
C PRO A 380 -29.16 -22.53 -9.96
N THR A 381 -28.30 -23.48 -9.59
CA THR A 381 -26.85 -23.31 -9.60
C THR A 381 -26.31 -23.31 -11.03
N THR A 382 -25.32 -22.46 -11.29
CA THR A 382 -24.56 -22.42 -12.54
C THR A 382 -23.08 -22.14 -12.26
N ASP A 383 -22.20 -22.63 -13.13
CA ASP A 383 -20.80 -22.20 -13.14
C ASP A 383 -20.69 -20.82 -13.78
N GLY A 384 -20.22 -19.84 -13.02
CA GLY A 384 -20.02 -18.47 -13.47
C GLY A 384 -18.58 -18.17 -13.89
N SER A 385 -17.66 -19.14 -13.89
CA SER A 385 -16.22 -18.89 -14.07
C SER A 385 -15.91 -18.12 -15.35
N GLU A 386 -16.60 -18.46 -16.44
CA GLU A 386 -16.46 -17.73 -17.70
C GLU A 386 -17.07 -16.32 -17.64
N THR A 387 -18.15 -16.13 -16.86
CA THR A 387 -18.99 -14.92 -16.89
C THR A 387 -18.60 -13.87 -15.83
N THR A 388 -18.32 -14.30 -14.60
CA THR A 388 -18.03 -13.49 -13.43
C THR A 388 -16.66 -13.81 -12.84
N GLY A 389 -15.98 -14.85 -13.34
CA GLY A 389 -14.76 -15.37 -12.73
C GLY A 389 -15.00 -16.27 -11.53
N LEU A 390 -16.24 -16.35 -11.02
CA LEU A 390 -16.62 -17.10 -9.82
C LEU A 390 -17.31 -18.42 -10.20
N ASP A 391 -16.90 -19.52 -9.58
CA ASP A 391 -17.32 -20.89 -9.91
C ASP A 391 -18.68 -21.27 -9.28
N LEU A 392 -19.02 -20.75 -8.10
CA LEU A 392 -20.33 -20.95 -7.49
C LEU A 392 -21.24 -19.74 -7.73
N CYS A 393 -22.18 -19.86 -8.67
CA CYS A 393 -23.18 -18.85 -8.97
C CYS A 393 -24.61 -19.44 -9.04
N PHE A 394 -25.59 -18.55 -8.95
CA PHE A 394 -27.01 -18.84 -9.00
C PHE A 394 -27.70 -17.94 -10.02
N VAL A 395 -28.64 -18.53 -10.77
CA VAL A 395 -29.46 -17.81 -11.75
C VAL A 395 -30.64 -17.18 -11.03
N LEU A 396 -30.75 -15.85 -11.12
CA LEU A 396 -31.92 -15.15 -10.62
C LEU A 396 -33.14 -15.37 -11.54
N PRO A 397 -34.38 -15.41 -11.02
CA PRO A 397 -35.58 -15.61 -11.83
C PRO A 397 -35.78 -14.55 -12.92
N SER A 398 -35.32 -13.32 -12.65
CA SER A 398 -35.25 -12.22 -13.62
C SER A 398 -34.09 -11.30 -13.29
N SER A 399 -33.69 -10.45 -14.23
CA SER A 399 -32.64 -9.43 -14.05
C SER A 399 -32.98 -8.34 -13.02
N THR A 400 -34.24 -8.29 -12.57
CA THR A 400 -34.74 -7.34 -11.55
C THR A 400 -35.06 -8.02 -10.22
N SER A 401 -34.84 -9.33 -10.11
CA SER A 401 -35.09 -10.05 -8.87
C SER A 401 -34.07 -9.63 -7.81
N GLU A 402 -34.53 -9.36 -6.60
CA GLU A 402 -33.63 -9.19 -5.46
C GLU A 402 -33.00 -10.53 -5.09
N PRO A 403 -31.69 -10.57 -4.79
CA PRO A 403 -31.07 -11.77 -4.25
C PRO A 403 -31.71 -12.19 -2.92
N PRO A 404 -31.75 -13.51 -2.62
CA PRO A 404 -32.19 -13.99 -1.32
C PRO A 404 -31.35 -13.43 -0.16
N ASP A 405 -32.01 -13.22 0.99
CA ASP A 405 -31.31 -12.92 2.23
C ASP A 405 -30.40 -14.08 2.64
N MET A 406 -29.19 -13.72 3.07
CA MET A 406 -28.18 -14.67 3.50
C MET A 406 -27.79 -14.40 4.96
N PRO A 407 -27.54 -15.44 5.77
CA PRO A 407 -27.11 -15.27 7.16
C PRO A 407 -25.74 -14.60 7.23
N SER A 408 -25.35 -14.10 8.40
CA SER A 408 -23.96 -13.67 8.59
C SER A 408 -22.99 -14.84 8.45
N MET A 409 -21.77 -14.57 7.99
CA MET A 409 -20.65 -15.48 8.09
C MET A 409 -19.73 -15.01 9.22
N THR A 410 -19.25 -15.94 10.05
CA THR A 410 -18.29 -15.63 11.11
C THR A 410 -16.97 -16.30 10.81
N LEU A 411 -15.90 -15.50 10.71
CA LEU A 411 -14.52 -15.95 10.66
C LEU A 411 -13.99 -15.98 12.10
N HIS A 412 -13.75 -17.18 12.63
CA HIS A 412 -13.31 -17.38 14.00
C HIS A 412 -11.79 -17.30 14.10
N PHE A 413 -11.26 -16.20 14.61
CA PHE A 413 -9.84 -16.05 14.90
C PHE A 413 -9.53 -16.42 16.33
N ASN A 414 -8.26 -16.71 16.61
CA ASN A 414 -7.80 -16.87 17.99
C ASN A 414 -8.05 -15.58 18.79
N GLY A 415 -9.00 -15.66 19.73
CA GLY A 415 -9.38 -14.56 20.63
C GLY A 415 -10.47 -13.60 20.12
N ALA A 416 -10.90 -13.71 18.85
CA ALA A 416 -11.90 -12.79 18.30
C ALA A 416 -12.69 -13.38 17.12
N ASP A 417 -13.96 -12.98 17.00
CA ASP A 417 -14.84 -13.37 15.90
C ASP A 417 -15.08 -12.18 14.96
N MET A 418 -14.74 -12.32 13.68
CA MET A 418 -15.08 -11.35 12.65
C MET A 418 -16.38 -11.77 11.97
N VAL A 419 -17.45 -11.04 12.24
CA VAL A 419 -18.77 -11.29 11.65
C VAL A 419 -18.97 -10.41 10.43
N ILE A 420 -19.19 -11.01 9.27
CA ILE A 420 -19.45 -10.33 8.01
C ILE A 420 -20.87 -10.62 7.50
N PRO A 421 -21.57 -9.63 6.93
CA PRO A 421 -22.93 -9.80 6.44
C PRO A 421 -22.98 -10.49 5.06
N GLY A 422 -24.17 -10.90 4.61
CA GLY A 422 -24.39 -11.61 3.34
C GLY A 422 -23.78 -10.93 2.12
N GLU A 423 -23.91 -9.62 2.04
CA GLU A 423 -23.37 -8.77 0.98
C GLU A 423 -21.83 -8.66 0.97
N SER A 424 -21.15 -9.22 1.99
CA SER A 424 -19.68 -9.28 2.07
C SER A 424 -19.12 -10.64 1.68
N TYR A 425 -19.97 -11.59 1.29
CA TYR A 425 -19.52 -12.84 0.69
C TYR A 425 -20.39 -13.32 -0.49
N MET A 426 -21.51 -12.67 -0.77
CA MET A 426 -22.30 -12.89 -1.98
C MET A 426 -22.34 -11.62 -2.84
N ILE A 427 -22.14 -11.77 -4.15
CA ILE A 427 -22.09 -10.67 -5.11
C ILE A 427 -23.03 -10.89 -6.29
N LEU A 428 -23.73 -9.83 -6.71
CA LEU A 428 -24.48 -9.81 -7.96
C LEU A 428 -23.62 -9.18 -9.06
N ASP A 429 -23.26 -9.95 -10.08
CA ASP A 429 -22.50 -9.46 -11.24
C ASP A 429 -22.97 -10.12 -12.53
N SER A 430 -23.03 -9.34 -13.61
CA SER A 430 -23.38 -9.85 -14.94
C SER A 430 -24.69 -10.68 -14.99
N GLY A 431 -25.64 -10.39 -14.09
CA GLY A 431 -26.92 -11.11 -13.96
C GLY A 431 -26.86 -12.43 -13.18
N LEU A 432 -25.71 -12.77 -12.61
CA LEU A 432 -25.50 -13.95 -11.76
C LEU A 432 -25.22 -13.53 -10.32
N TRP A 433 -25.80 -14.26 -9.37
CA TRP A 433 -25.54 -14.07 -7.95
C TRP A 433 -24.56 -15.14 -7.45
N CYS A 434 -23.38 -14.73 -7.02
CA CYS A 434 -22.23 -15.62 -6.85
C CYS A 434 -21.60 -15.53 -5.46
N LEU A 435 -20.97 -16.62 -5.02
CA LEU A 435 -20.11 -16.64 -3.85
C LEU A 435 -18.79 -15.91 -4.19
N ALA A 436 -18.48 -14.83 -3.47
CA ALA A 436 -17.27 -14.03 -3.64
C ALA A 436 -16.07 -14.62 -2.87
N MET A 437 -15.85 -15.92 -3.00
CA MET A 437 -14.73 -16.68 -2.42
C MET A 437 -14.32 -17.81 -3.37
N GLN A 438 -13.05 -18.23 -3.33
CA GLN A 438 -12.55 -19.35 -4.13
C GLN A 438 -11.56 -20.23 -3.36
N ASN A 439 -11.22 -21.38 -3.93
CA ASN A 439 -10.09 -22.16 -3.46
C ASN A 439 -8.76 -21.48 -3.82
N GLN A 440 -7.82 -21.53 -2.90
CA GLN A 440 -6.45 -21.06 -3.09
C GLN A 440 -5.63 -22.04 -3.95
N LEU A 441 -4.51 -21.56 -4.51
CA LEU A 441 -3.57 -22.42 -5.24
C LEU A 441 -2.63 -23.15 -4.28
N SER A 442 -2.54 -24.47 -4.42
CA SER A 442 -1.67 -25.33 -3.58
C SER A 442 -0.28 -24.73 -3.35
N GLY A 443 0.13 -24.67 -2.08
CA GLY A 443 1.42 -24.13 -1.63
C GLY A 443 1.39 -22.67 -1.18
N PHE A 444 0.29 -21.95 -1.37
CA PHE A 444 0.11 -20.57 -0.86
C PHE A 444 -0.64 -20.53 0.47
N PRO A 445 -0.58 -19.42 1.22
CA PRO A 445 -1.54 -19.17 2.26
C PRO A 445 -2.95 -19.00 1.68
N SER A 446 -3.95 -19.24 2.52
CA SER A 446 -5.28 -18.66 2.32
C SER A 446 -5.18 -17.13 2.43
N ILE A 447 -6.11 -16.40 1.83
CA ILE A 447 -6.11 -14.94 1.83
C ILE A 447 -7.49 -14.41 2.19
N LEU A 448 -7.57 -13.56 3.22
CA LEU A 448 -8.71 -12.69 3.48
C LEU A 448 -8.60 -11.45 2.58
N GLY A 449 -9.38 -11.44 1.49
CA GLY A 449 -9.38 -10.37 0.50
C GLY A 449 -10.19 -9.14 0.93
N ASN A 450 -10.04 -8.05 0.18
CA ASN A 450 -10.63 -6.76 0.52
C ASN A 450 -12.17 -6.71 0.43
N TYR A 451 -12.79 -7.59 -0.36
CA TYR A 451 -14.25 -7.70 -0.45
C TYR A 451 -14.87 -8.11 0.89
N GLN A 452 -14.19 -8.98 1.65
CA GLN A 452 -14.62 -9.40 2.99
C GLN A 452 -14.20 -8.41 4.09
N GLN A 453 -13.31 -7.46 3.78
CA GLN A 453 -12.86 -6.43 4.72
C GLN A 453 -13.69 -5.13 4.64
N GLN A 454 -14.66 -5.06 3.72
CA GLN A 454 -15.50 -3.87 3.54
C GLN A 454 -16.33 -3.55 4.79
N ASN A 455 -16.56 -2.27 5.05
CA ASN A 455 -17.30 -1.76 6.21
C ASN A 455 -16.76 -2.28 7.57
N MET A 456 -15.44 -2.49 7.63
CA MET A 456 -14.70 -2.87 8.82
C MET A 456 -13.58 -1.85 9.02
N HIS A 457 -13.48 -1.25 10.22
CA HIS A 457 -12.28 -0.52 10.62
C HIS A 457 -11.26 -1.54 11.12
N ILE A 458 -10.15 -1.66 10.41
CA ILE A 458 -9.09 -2.64 10.70
C ILE A 458 -7.83 -1.89 11.13
N LEU A 459 -7.33 -2.23 12.32
CA LEU A 459 -6.11 -1.71 12.92
C LEU A 459 -5.03 -2.80 12.96
N TYR A 460 -3.88 -2.47 12.39
CA TYR A 460 -2.63 -3.22 12.50
C TYR A 460 -1.78 -2.55 13.56
N ASP A 461 -1.57 -3.23 14.69
CA ASP A 461 -0.65 -2.81 15.74
C ASP A 461 0.60 -3.70 15.70
N LEU A 462 1.67 -3.17 15.10
CA LEU A 462 2.94 -3.86 14.92
C LEU A 462 3.81 -3.81 16.18
N GLY A 463 3.52 -2.90 17.11
CA GLY A 463 4.18 -2.87 18.42
C GLY A 463 3.68 -3.98 19.33
N GLN A 464 2.37 -4.25 19.27
CA GLN A 464 1.70 -5.27 20.07
C GLN A 464 1.55 -6.61 19.33
N GLU A 465 1.89 -6.67 18.04
CA GLU A 465 1.72 -7.84 17.17
C GLU A 465 0.27 -8.34 17.11
N THR A 466 -0.67 -7.41 16.91
CA THR A 466 -2.11 -7.70 16.87
C THR A 466 -2.84 -7.03 15.72
N LEU A 467 -3.90 -7.68 15.24
CA LEU A 467 -4.93 -7.10 14.41
C LEU A 467 -6.18 -6.85 15.25
N SER A 468 -6.71 -5.64 15.22
CA SER A 468 -8.00 -5.30 15.81
C SER A 468 -8.99 -4.88 14.75
N PHE A 469 -10.26 -5.22 14.92
CA PHE A 469 -11.30 -4.90 13.94
C PHE A 469 -12.67 -4.65 14.60
N ALA A 470 -13.46 -3.77 13.98
CA ALA A 470 -14.85 -3.54 14.34
C ALA A 470 -15.66 -3.11 13.10
N PRO A 471 -16.96 -3.47 13.02
CA PRO A 471 -17.85 -2.94 11.99
C PRO A 471 -17.89 -1.42 12.03
N ALA A 472 -17.85 -0.77 10.86
CA ALA A 472 -17.82 0.68 10.75
C ALA A 472 -18.51 1.18 9.47
N SER A 473 -19.01 2.42 9.50
CA SER A 473 -19.55 3.08 8.31
C SER A 473 -18.43 3.78 7.53
N CYS A 474 -17.71 3.00 6.70
CA CYS A 474 -16.48 3.46 6.05
C CYS A 474 -16.67 4.61 5.05
N SER A 475 -17.89 4.81 4.53
CA SER A 475 -18.22 5.94 3.64
C SER A 475 -18.30 7.30 4.36
N SER A 476 -18.23 7.30 5.70
CA SER A 476 -18.26 8.49 6.54
C SER A 476 -17.04 8.59 7.48
N PHE A 477 -15.99 7.82 7.20
CA PHE A 477 -14.85 7.54 8.08
C PHE A 477 -13.71 8.58 8.01
#